data_AF-A0A7X2J2P2-F1
#
_entry.id   AF-A0A7X2J2P2-F1
#
_cell.length_a   1.000
_cell.length_b   1.000
_cell.length_c   1.000
_cell.angle_alpha   90.00
_cell.angle_beta   90.00
_cell.angle_gamma   90.00
#
_symmetry.space_group_name_H-M   'P 1'
#
loop_
_entity.id
_entity.type
_entity.pdbx_description
1 polymer ?
#
loop_
_entity_poly.entity_id
_entity_poly.type
_entity_poly.pdbx_seq_one_letter_code
_entity_poly.pdbx_strand_id
1 'polypeptide(L)'
;MEKKYFQYFMLVPIFIVFFYLSLPEVTFNQARHNLNEQYKVDLIEEYSVPAYREDWDFFGAKRSYFFVGIQDGEKVYFLVSANTGKVFKVDGRYP
;
A
#
# COMPACT_ATOMS: atom_id res chain seq x y z
N MET A 1 -34.17 19.70 19.88
CA MET A 1 -33.29 18.51 19.76
C MET A 1 -32.40 18.56 18.52
N GLU A 2 -32.84 19.12 17.39
CA GLU A 2 -32.10 19.16 16.11
C GLU A 2 -30.72 19.84 16.16
N LYS A 3 -30.56 20.97 16.88
CA LYS A 3 -29.27 21.70 16.93
C LYS A 3 -28.11 20.91 17.56
N LYS A 4 -28.39 19.96 18.46
CA LYS A 4 -27.35 19.10 19.05
C LYS A 4 -26.80 18.11 18.02
N TYR A 5 -27.66 17.52 17.19
CA TYR A 5 -27.25 16.56 16.16
C TYR A 5 -26.40 17.19 15.05
N PHE A 6 -26.62 18.48 14.74
CA PHE A 6 -25.82 19.21 13.78
C PHE A 6 -24.35 19.34 14.20
N GLN A 7 -24.09 19.55 15.49
CA GLN A 7 -22.71 19.60 16.02
C GLN A 7 -22.02 18.24 15.91
N TYR A 8 -22.72 17.14 16.23
CA TYR A 8 -22.18 15.79 16.05
C TYR A 8 -21.95 15.45 14.58
N PHE A 9 -22.85 15.85 13.68
CA PHE A 9 -22.69 15.65 12.24
C PHE A 9 -21.46 16.37 11.68
N MET A 10 -21.14 17.58 12.17
CA MET A 10 -19.90 18.29 11.79
C MET A 10 -18.62 17.60 12.29
N LEU A 11 -18.69 16.79 13.35
CA LEU A 11 -17.52 16.04 13.83
C LEU A 11 -17.23 14.79 12.98
N VAL A 12 -18.25 14.17 12.38
CA VAL A 12 -18.08 12.96 11.56
C VAL A 12 -17.02 13.09 10.46
N PRO A 13 -17.01 14.13 9.59
CA PRO A 13 -15.98 14.25 8.56
C PRO A 13 -14.58 14.43 9.14
N ILE A 14 -14.46 15.11 10.29
CA ILE A 14 -13.17 15.26 11.00
C ILE A 14 -12.68 13.88 11.43
N PHE A 15 -13.53 13.09 12.09
CA PHE A 15 -13.19 11.73 12.48
C PHE A 15 -12.81 10.84 11.30
N ILE A 16 -13.52 10.95 10.17
CA ILE A 16 -13.19 10.19 8.95
C ILE A 16 -11.78 10.55 8.47
N VAL A 17 -11.45 11.84 8.37
CA VAL A 17 -10.11 12.29 7.94
C VAL A 17 -9.04 11.77 8.92
N PHE A 18 -9.22 11.97 10.23
CA PHE A 18 -8.26 11.49 11.22
C PHE A 18 -8.09 9.96 11.20
N PHE A 19 -9.17 9.22 10.98
CA PHE A 19 -9.11 7.77 10.85
C PHE A 19 -8.23 7.36 9.67
N TYR A 20 -8.44 7.95 8.49
CA TYR A 20 -7.61 7.69 7.31
C TYR A 20 -6.14 8.06 7.51
N LEU A 21 -5.85 9.15 8.25
CA LEU A 21 -4.48 9.57 8.55
C LEU A 21 -3.79 8.71 9.61
N SER A 22 -4.57 8.04 10.48
CA SER A 22 -4.05 7.21 11.56
C SER A 22 -3.71 5.78 11.14
N LEU A 23 -4.11 5.37 9.94
CA LEU A 23 -3.84 4.02 9.46
C LEU A 23 -2.32 3.82 9.35
N PRO A 24 -1.75 2.82 10.04
CA PRO A 24 -0.33 2.57 9.99
C PRO A 24 0.08 2.13 8.58
N GLU A 25 1.25 2.61 8.12
CA GLU A 25 1.86 2.12 6.89
C GLU A 25 2.04 0.60 6.99
N VAL A 26 1.73 -0.10 5.89
CA VAL A 26 2.04 -1.51 5.69
C VAL A 26 3.54 -1.69 5.86
N THR A 27 3.93 -2.64 6.70
CA THR A 27 5.34 -2.96 6.93
C THR A 27 5.86 -3.89 5.83
N PHE A 28 7.19 -3.98 5.70
CA PHE A 28 7.83 -4.87 4.74
C PHE A 28 7.37 -6.34 4.89
N ASN A 29 7.33 -6.83 6.14
CA ASN A 29 6.90 -8.20 6.44
C ASN A 29 5.41 -8.41 6.12
N GLN A 30 4.58 -7.40 6.39
CA GLN A 30 3.15 -7.44 6.05
C GLN A 30 2.95 -7.47 4.53
N ALA A 31 3.70 -6.64 3.79
CA ALA A 31 3.66 -6.62 2.33
C ALA A 31 4.07 -7.98 1.74
N ARG A 32 5.15 -8.57 2.25
CA ARG A 32 5.61 -9.92 1.86
C ARG A 32 4.56 -10.98 2.14
N HIS A 33 3.98 -10.98 3.34
CA HIS A 33 2.95 -11.94 3.74
C HIS A 33 1.73 -11.84 2.84
N ASN A 34 1.17 -10.63 2.68
CA ASN A 34 0.00 -10.38 1.85
C ASN A 34 0.23 -10.78 0.38
N LEU A 35 1.42 -10.52 -0.15
CA LEU A 35 1.79 -10.88 -1.52
C LEU A 35 1.85 -12.40 -1.71
N ASN A 36 2.45 -13.12 -0.76
CA ASN A 36 2.51 -14.59 -0.80
C ASN A 36 1.13 -15.23 -0.66
N GLU A 37 0.26 -14.69 0.20
CA GLU A 37 -1.13 -15.16 0.33
C GLU A 37 -1.92 -14.96 -0.97
N GLN A 38 -1.74 -13.81 -1.63
CA GLN A 38 -2.54 -13.46 -2.80
C GLN A 38 -2.06 -14.13 -4.09
N TYR A 39 -0.74 -14.22 -4.32
CA TYR A 39 -0.18 -14.64 -5.61
C TYR A 39 0.53 -15.99 -5.58
N LYS A 40 0.80 -16.58 -4.40
CA LYS A 40 1.55 -17.84 -4.25
C LYS A 40 2.85 -17.85 -5.06
N VAL A 41 3.70 -16.87 -4.81
CA VAL A 41 4.94 -16.64 -5.56
C VAL A 41 6.14 -17.09 -4.73
N ASP A 42 7.10 -17.71 -5.38
CA ASP A 42 8.41 -17.96 -4.78
C ASP A 42 9.28 -16.72 -4.94
N LEU A 43 9.45 -15.98 -3.84
CA LEU A 43 10.24 -14.75 -3.80
C LEU A 43 11.74 -15.04 -3.86
N ILE A 44 12.45 -14.28 -4.69
CA ILE A 44 13.89 -14.42 -4.95
C ILE A 44 14.65 -13.16 -4.54
N GLU A 45 14.07 -11.99 -4.83
CA GLU A 45 14.68 -10.71 -4.45
C GLU A 45 13.63 -9.81 -3.81
N GLU A 46 14.04 -9.07 -2.79
CA GLU A 46 13.15 -8.21 -2.02
C GLU A 46 13.90 -6.91 -1.67
N TYR A 47 13.30 -5.77 -2.00
CA TYR A 47 13.92 -4.46 -1.84
C TYR A 47 12.94 -3.45 -1.23
N SER A 48 13.45 -2.58 -0.37
CA SER A 48 12.72 -1.36 0.03
C SER A 48 13.19 -0.22 -0.85
N VAL A 49 12.26 0.35 -1.63
CA VAL A 49 12.55 1.45 -2.56
C VAL A 49 11.88 2.74 -2.09
N PRO A 50 12.53 3.91 -2.25
CA PRO A 50 11.86 5.18 -2.03
C PRO A 50 10.70 5.29 -3.00
N ALA A 51 9.55 5.76 -2.52
CA ALA A 51 8.45 6.08 -3.41
C ALA A 51 8.62 7.51 -3.90
N TYR A 52 8.52 7.73 -5.21
CA TYR A 52 8.44 9.08 -5.74
C TYR A 52 7.17 9.74 -5.19
N ARG A 53 7.35 10.95 -4.67
CA ARG A 53 6.26 11.74 -4.11
C ARG A 53 6.49 13.19 -4.49
N GLU A 54 5.45 13.83 -5.01
CA GLU A 54 5.48 15.25 -5.27
C GLU A 54 5.43 16.03 -3.95
N ASP A 55 6.08 17.19 -3.88
CA ASP A 55 6.24 17.95 -2.63
C ASP A 55 4.90 18.34 -1.98
N TRP A 56 3.85 18.49 -2.79
CA TRP A 56 2.51 18.80 -2.30
C TRP A 56 1.74 17.58 -1.76
N ASP A 57 2.24 16.36 -1.96
CA ASP A 57 1.40 15.17 -1.79
C ASP A 57 1.02 14.91 -0.33
N PHE A 58 1.71 15.25 0.78
CA PHE A 58 1.07 15.07 2.12
C PHE A 58 0.90 13.62 2.61
N PHE A 59 0.19 12.81 1.83
CA PHE A 59 -0.43 11.54 2.14
C PHE A 59 0.05 10.41 1.22
N GLY A 60 0.80 10.70 0.16
CA GLY A 60 1.45 9.69 -0.68
C GLY A 60 2.45 8.83 0.08
N ALA A 61 2.67 7.61 -0.39
CA ALA A 61 3.61 6.70 0.25
C ALA A 61 5.03 7.28 0.26
N LYS A 62 5.72 7.22 1.40
CA LYS A 62 7.15 7.58 1.48
C LYS A 62 8.06 6.48 0.94
N ARG A 63 7.57 5.25 0.96
CA ARG A 63 8.31 4.05 0.55
C ARG A 63 7.39 3.06 -0.14
N SER A 64 7.98 2.24 -0.99
CA SER A 64 7.35 1.07 -1.57
C SER A 64 8.26 -0.14 -1.42
N TYR A 65 7.69 -1.32 -1.52
CA TYR A 65 8.42 -2.57 -1.44
C TYR A 65 8.38 -3.26 -2.79
N PHE A 66 9.56 -3.52 -3.33
CA PHE A 66 9.72 -4.19 -4.60
C PHE A 66 10.08 -5.65 -4.35
N PHE A 67 9.28 -6.56 -4.88
CA PHE A 67 9.51 -8.00 -4.77
C PHE A 67 9.66 -8.59 -6.16
N VAL A 68 10.58 -9.52 -6.29
CA VAL A 68 10.82 -10.30 -7.49
C VAL A 68 10.62 -11.75 -7.14
N GLY A 69 9.83 -12.45 -7.94
CA GLY A 69 9.63 -13.87 -7.74
C GLY A 69 9.35 -14.63 -9.01
N ILE A 70 9.16 -15.93 -8.86
CA ILE A 70 8.76 -16.82 -9.96
C ILE A 70 7.31 -17.24 -9.73
N GLN A 71 6.50 -17.11 -10.77
CA GLN A 71 5.13 -17.61 -10.83
C GLN A 71 5.00 -18.42 -12.12
N ASP A 72 4.58 -19.69 -12.01
CA ASP A 72 4.40 -20.60 -13.17
C ASP A 72 5.64 -20.72 -14.09
N GLY A 73 6.85 -20.57 -13.53
CA GLY A 73 8.11 -20.61 -14.26
C GLY A 73 8.53 -19.30 -14.91
N GLU A 74 7.72 -18.24 -14.82
CA GLU A 74 8.03 -16.89 -15.32
C GLU A 74 8.46 -15.95 -14.20
N LYS A 75 9.38 -15.03 -14.52
CA LYS A 75 9.82 -13.98 -13.59
C LYS A 75 8.75 -12.89 -13.53
N VAL A 76 8.30 -12.60 -12.31
CA VAL A 76 7.27 -11.59 -12.04
C VAL A 76 7.81 -10.56 -11.06
N TYR A 77 7.44 -9.30 -11.31
CA TYR A 77 7.83 -8.17 -10.49
C TYR A 77 6.60 -7.60 -9.80
N PHE A 78 6.75 -7.25 -8.52
CA PHE A 78 5.70 -6.69 -7.71
C PHE A 78 6.19 -5.43 -7.04
N LEU A 79 5.38 -4.37 -7.10
CA LEU A 79 5.59 -3.16 -6.33
C LEU A 79 4.42 -2.98 -5.36
N VAL A 80 4.72 -2.90 -4.06
CA VAL A 80 3.73 -2.75 -3.01
C VAL A 80 3.85 -1.36 -2.39
N SER A 81 2.78 -0.57 -2.44
CA SER A 81 2.73 0.74 -1.80
C SER A 81 2.62 0.58 -0.28
N ALA A 82 3.56 1.13 0.49
CA ALA A 82 3.50 1.02 1.95
C ALA A 82 2.31 1.77 2.57
N ASN A 83 1.80 2.82 1.92
CA ASN A 83 0.67 3.59 2.47
C ASN A 83 -0.68 2.86 2.30
N THR A 84 -0.86 2.15 1.18
CA THR A 84 -2.16 1.56 0.84
C THR A 84 -2.17 0.04 0.86
N GLY A 85 -1.01 -0.60 0.85
CA GLY A 85 -0.87 -2.03 0.64
C GLY A 85 -1.21 -2.48 -0.78
N LYS A 86 -1.49 -1.56 -1.71
CA LYS A 86 -1.79 -1.90 -3.11
C LYS A 86 -0.58 -2.55 -3.76
N VAL A 87 -0.84 -3.68 -4.43
CA VAL A 87 0.14 -4.45 -5.18
C VAL A 87 -0.01 -4.13 -6.67
N PHE A 88 1.08 -3.69 -7.29
CA PHE A 88 1.21 -3.52 -8.73
C PHE A 88 2.06 -4.67 -9.28
N LYS A 89 1.43 -5.58 -10.03
CA LYS A 89 2.10 -6.70 -10.69
C LYS A 89 2.55 -6.26 -12.08
N VAL A 90 3.79 -6.57 -12.43
CA VAL A 90 4.32 -6.43 -13.79
C VAL A 90 4.87 -7.78 -14.22
N ASP A 91 4.25 -8.37 -15.24
CA ASP A 91 4.72 -9.61 -15.82
C ASP A 91 6.02 -9.34 -16.57
N GLY A 92 7.09 -10.06 -16.22
CA GLY A 92 8.38 -9.97 -16.86
C GLY A 92 8.38 -10.72 -18.18
N ARG A 93 7.62 -10.26 -19.19
CA ARG A 93 7.91 -10.65 -20.57
C ARG A 93 9.22 -9.99 -20.98
N TYR A 94 10.31 -10.72 -20.81
CA TYR A 94 11.56 -10.41 -21.47
C TYR A 94 11.32 -10.52 -22.99
N PRO A 95 11.56 -9.48 -23.81
CA PRO A 95 11.62 -9.63 -25.26
C PRO A 95 12.78 -10.55 -25.68
#